data_AF-A0A925KTZ3-F1
#
_entry.id   AF-A0A925KTZ3-F1
#
_cell.length_a   1.000
_cell.length_b   1.000
_cell.length_c   1.000
_cell.angle_alpha   90.00
_cell.angle_beta   90.00
_cell.angle_gamma   90.00
#
_symmetry.space_group_name_H-M   'P 1'
#
loop_
_entity.id
_entity.type
_entity.pdbx_description
1 polymer ?
#
loop_
_entity_poly.entity_id
_entity_poly.type
_entity_poly.pdbx_seq_one_letter_code
_entity_poly.pdbx_strand_id
1 'polypeptide(L)'
;MRNVAPVDERCVWKVMTIGEVRNEFSISISRRVETCMTFADYEVPVAYSMVTLAAQLSAPSSHPVQGFVCYWAAFNNIYVTIADKEGRRAQLRRNRDGSLRTRAVGCVNIPEVSPMRERDQIDLAFLNFTDKLKHELVDHPNTRFFVYRTPYWRGQPIENDATGQRLNGVLNVGYTLDAALPIWAPIDTIMFEKYSEVARDSETRDALARQVLDMLYIVRNNAFHGGKRADDANDREVLEKALPLLAMIVCAFLRT
;
A
#
# COMPACT_ATOMS: atom_id res chain seq x y z
N MET A 1 -27.48 -0.09 -71.64
CA MET A 1 -26.19 0.62 -71.64
C MET A 1 -25.67 0.74 -70.21
N ARG A 2 -24.89 -0.25 -69.75
CA ARG A 2 -24.06 -0.20 -68.54
C ARG A 2 -22.87 -1.13 -68.81
N ASN A 3 -21.68 -0.56 -68.99
CA ASN A 3 -20.39 -1.25 -69.11
C ASN A 3 -19.49 -0.70 -68.00
N VAL A 4 -19.05 -1.53 -67.06
CA VAL A 4 -17.75 -2.26 -67.02
C VAL A 4 -16.57 -1.33 -66.68
N ALA A 5 -15.89 -1.64 -65.56
CA ALA A 5 -14.66 -1.00 -65.07
C ALA A 5 -13.45 -1.26 -66.01
N PRO A 6 -12.30 -0.59 -65.82
CA PRO A 6 -11.26 -1.27 -65.03
C PRO A 6 -10.29 -0.35 -64.24
N VAL A 7 -9.55 -1.02 -63.36
CA VAL A 7 -8.29 -0.64 -62.70
C VAL A 7 -7.16 -0.68 -63.74
N ASP A 8 -6.21 0.27 -63.72
CA ASP A 8 -4.80 -0.04 -63.99
C ASP A 8 -3.82 1.04 -63.49
N GLU A 9 -2.64 0.55 -63.16
CA GLU A 9 -1.46 1.07 -62.50
C GLU A 9 -0.71 2.14 -63.30
N ARG A 10 0.03 3.01 -62.58
CA ARG A 10 1.37 3.43 -63.01
C ARG A 10 2.19 4.06 -61.89
N CYS A 11 3.25 3.35 -61.54
CA CYS A 11 4.37 3.73 -60.69
C CYS A 11 5.49 4.30 -61.60
N VAL A 12 5.94 5.55 -61.42
CA VAL A 12 7.24 6.03 -61.94
C VAL A 12 7.82 7.16 -61.05
N TRP A 13 8.81 6.79 -60.26
CA TRP A 13 10.06 7.48 -59.90
C TRP A 13 10.12 9.02 -59.87
N LYS A 14 10.40 9.57 -58.67
CA LYS A 14 11.35 10.68 -58.54
C LYS A 14 12.35 10.42 -57.42
N VAL A 15 13.56 10.13 -57.88
CA VAL A 15 14.81 10.03 -57.13
C VAL A 15 15.12 11.38 -56.48
N MET A 16 15.37 11.40 -55.18
CA MET A 16 16.35 12.31 -54.59
C MET A 16 17.16 11.56 -53.54
N THR A 17 18.46 11.68 -53.73
CA THR A 17 19.58 10.95 -53.13
C THR A 17 19.89 11.36 -51.70
N ILE A 18 20.06 10.33 -50.86
CA ILE A 18 21.16 10.05 -49.93
C ILE A 18 21.96 11.28 -49.45
N GLY A 19 21.75 11.63 -48.19
CA GLY A 19 22.66 12.40 -47.36
C GLY A 19 22.52 11.94 -45.92
N GLU A 20 23.37 10.99 -45.54
CA GLU A 20 23.45 10.30 -44.25
C GLU A 20 23.66 11.27 -43.08
N VAL A 21 22.79 11.21 -42.05
CA VAL A 21 23.22 11.05 -40.65
C VAL A 21 22.14 10.24 -39.94
N ARG A 22 22.40 8.93 -39.83
CA ARG A 22 21.73 8.06 -38.86
C ARG A 22 22.01 8.60 -37.46
N ASN A 23 20.97 8.95 -36.73
CA ASN A 23 20.98 8.82 -35.28
C ASN A 23 19.63 8.21 -34.88
N GLU A 24 19.56 6.89 -35.08
CA GLU A 24 18.52 6.03 -34.53
C GLU A 24 18.61 6.09 -33.00
N PHE A 25 17.85 7.00 -32.37
CA PHE A 25 17.43 6.81 -30.99
C PHE A 25 16.34 5.73 -30.97
N SER A 26 16.73 4.49 -31.28
CA SER A 26 16.02 3.33 -30.77
C SER A 26 16.28 3.28 -29.27
N ILE A 27 15.43 3.96 -28.49
CA ILE A 27 15.27 3.64 -27.08
C ILE A 27 14.71 2.22 -27.07
N SER A 28 15.62 1.26 -26.96
CA SER A 28 15.33 -0.04 -26.40
C SER A 28 14.73 0.22 -25.02
N ILE A 29 13.40 0.28 -24.95
CA ILE A 29 12.68 0.04 -23.71
C ILE A 29 12.92 -1.44 -23.42
N SER A 30 14.09 -1.73 -22.87
CA SER A 30 14.32 -2.97 -22.15
C SER A 30 13.16 -3.04 -21.16
N ARG A 31 12.24 -3.98 -21.40
CA ARG A 31 11.34 -4.48 -20.36
C ARG A 31 12.25 -4.92 -19.22
N ARG A 32 12.56 -4.00 -18.29
CA ARG A 32 12.97 -4.37 -16.95
C ARG A 32 11.78 -5.18 -16.46
N VAL A 33 11.98 -6.48 -16.34
CA VAL A 33 11.11 -7.29 -15.50
C VAL A 33 11.15 -6.58 -14.16
N GLU A 34 10.05 -5.92 -13.79
CA GLU A 34 9.92 -5.27 -12.49
C GLU A 34 9.94 -6.37 -11.44
N THR A 35 11.14 -6.74 -11.02
CA THR A 35 11.33 -7.66 -9.93
C THR A 35 11.07 -6.89 -8.66
N CYS A 36 10.05 -7.31 -7.91
CA CYS A 36 9.84 -6.84 -6.54
C CYS A 36 11.16 -6.97 -5.78
N MET A 37 11.48 -5.99 -4.93
CA MET A 37 12.55 -6.19 -3.96
C MET A 37 12.17 -7.40 -3.11
N THR A 38 13.03 -8.42 -3.08
CA THR A 38 12.85 -9.60 -2.22
C THR A 38 14.02 -9.76 -1.26
N PHE A 39 13.68 -10.10 -0.02
CA PHE A 39 14.60 -10.31 1.07
C PHE A 39 14.82 -11.80 1.31
N ALA A 40 16.06 -12.16 1.62
CA ALA A 40 16.37 -13.45 2.21
C ALA A 40 16.06 -13.44 3.72
N ASP A 41 15.95 -14.63 4.32
CA ASP A 41 15.64 -14.82 5.74
C ASP A 41 16.56 -14.02 6.67
N TYR A 42 17.87 -14.07 6.44
CA TYR A 42 18.83 -13.35 7.28
C TYR A 42 18.71 -11.81 7.21
N GLU A 43 18.04 -11.27 6.19
CA GLU A 43 17.83 -9.82 6.05
C GLU A 43 16.60 -9.35 6.83
N VAL A 44 15.56 -10.20 6.93
CA VAL A 44 14.28 -9.90 7.60
C VAL A 44 13.79 -11.11 8.42
N PRO A 45 14.58 -11.58 9.41
CA PRO A 45 14.30 -12.85 10.09
C PRO A 45 12.99 -12.82 10.90
N VAL A 46 12.61 -11.64 11.38
CA VAL A 46 11.33 -11.43 12.07
C VAL A 46 10.18 -11.62 11.08
N ALA A 47 10.29 -11.15 9.84
CA ALA A 47 9.25 -11.32 8.83
C ALA A 47 9.00 -12.80 8.52
N TYR A 48 10.04 -13.58 8.26
CA TYR A 48 9.91 -15.03 8.05
C TYR A 48 9.29 -15.74 9.26
N SER A 49 9.80 -15.45 10.46
CA SER A 49 9.29 -16.05 11.71
C SER A 49 7.81 -15.75 11.93
N MET A 50 7.38 -14.51 11.67
CA MET A 50 5.98 -14.09 11.84
C MET A 50 5.07 -14.70 10.78
N VAL A 51 5.53 -14.86 9.54
CA VAL A 51 4.76 -15.58 8.49
C VAL A 51 4.59 -17.05 8.86
N THR A 52 5.65 -17.72 9.34
CA THR A 52 5.56 -19.10 9.84
C THR A 52 4.59 -19.23 11.01
N LEU A 53 4.65 -18.30 11.98
CA LEU A 53 3.73 -18.29 13.11
C LEU A 53 2.27 -18.07 12.65
N ALA A 54 2.03 -17.14 11.72
CA ALA A 54 0.69 -16.91 11.16
C ALA A 54 0.11 -18.17 10.49
N ALA A 55 0.95 -18.92 9.77
CA ALA A 55 0.55 -20.19 9.15
C ALA A 55 0.14 -21.24 10.20
N GLN A 56 0.86 -21.33 11.32
CA GLN A 56 0.52 -22.23 12.43
C GLN A 56 -0.79 -21.84 13.13
N LEU A 57 -1.09 -20.53 13.14
CA LEU A 57 -2.31 -19.98 13.75
C LEU A 57 -3.52 -20.02 12.81
N SER A 58 -3.40 -20.55 11.59
CA SER A 58 -4.48 -20.54 10.58
C SER A 58 -5.60 -21.58 10.83
N ALA A 59 -5.70 -22.14 12.04
CA ALA A 59 -6.79 -23.04 12.39
C ALA A 59 -8.16 -22.32 12.34
N PRO A 60 -9.26 -23.00 11.95
CA PRO A 60 -10.59 -22.38 11.82
C PRO A 60 -11.12 -21.69 13.10
N SER A 61 -10.65 -22.11 14.27
CA SER A 61 -11.03 -21.54 15.57
C SER A 61 -10.22 -20.30 15.97
N SER A 62 -9.12 -19.99 15.28
CA SER A 62 -8.28 -18.86 15.63
C SER A 62 -8.95 -17.53 15.29
N HIS A 63 -8.71 -16.53 16.15
CA HIS A 63 -9.18 -15.18 15.89
C HIS A 63 -8.29 -14.51 14.81
N PRO A 64 -8.87 -13.86 13.77
CA PRO A 64 -8.12 -13.27 12.64
C PRO A 64 -7.09 -12.22 13.07
N VAL A 65 -7.32 -11.58 14.22
CA VAL A 65 -6.36 -10.62 14.81
C VAL A 65 -4.97 -11.22 15.01
N GLN A 66 -4.88 -12.52 15.33
CA GLN A 66 -3.59 -13.17 15.61
C GLN A 66 -2.73 -13.23 14.34
N GLY A 67 -3.32 -13.70 13.23
CA GLY A 67 -2.67 -13.69 11.93
C GLY A 67 -2.35 -12.27 11.47
N PHE A 68 -3.30 -11.34 11.64
CA PHE A 68 -3.12 -9.94 11.23
C PHE A 68 -1.93 -9.28 11.96
N VAL A 69 -1.83 -9.46 13.27
CA VAL A 69 -0.71 -8.94 14.08
C VAL A 69 0.62 -9.53 13.65
N CYS A 70 0.66 -10.84 13.36
CA CYS A 70 1.87 -11.50 12.85
C CYS A 70 2.30 -10.89 11.51
N TYR A 71 1.40 -10.81 10.53
CA TYR A 71 1.73 -10.20 9.23
C TYR A 71 2.07 -8.72 9.35
N TRP A 72 1.48 -7.96 10.28
CA TRP A 72 1.86 -6.57 10.48
C TRP A 72 3.26 -6.45 11.08
N ALA A 73 3.62 -7.30 12.04
CA ALA A 73 4.96 -7.36 12.59
C ALA A 73 5.99 -7.74 11.51
N ALA A 74 5.62 -8.65 10.59
CA ALA A 74 6.43 -8.96 9.42
C ALA A 74 6.62 -7.74 8.50
N PHE A 75 5.54 -7.05 8.19
CA PHE A 75 5.59 -5.86 7.35
C PHE A 75 6.39 -4.72 8.01
N ASN A 76 6.29 -4.56 9.33
CA ASN A 76 7.14 -3.63 10.09
C ASN A 76 8.63 -3.94 9.93
N ASN A 77 9.02 -5.20 10.08
CA ASN A 77 10.41 -5.58 9.87
C ASN A 77 10.86 -5.29 8.42
N ILE A 78 10.00 -5.53 7.43
CA ILE A 78 10.28 -5.23 6.01
C ILE A 78 10.45 -3.72 5.78
N TYR A 79 9.47 -2.89 6.12
CA TYR A 79 9.53 -1.45 5.80
C TYR A 79 10.63 -0.72 6.56
N VAL A 80 10.96 -1.16 7.78
CA VAL A 80 12.11 -0.64 8.54
C VAL A 80 13.41 -0.99 7.83
N THR A 81 13.54 -2.22 7.32
CA THR A 81 14.73 -2.68 6.60
C THR A 81 14.91 -1.96 5.27
N ILE A 82 13.82 -1.69 4.54
CA ILE A 82 13.85 -0.87 3.32
C ILE A 82 14.37 0.55 3.66
N ALA A 83 13.78 1.20 4.65
CA ALA A 83 14.22 2.53 5.07
C ALA A 83 15.70 2.53 5.48
N ASP A 84 16.15 1.50 6.20
CA ASP A 84 17.55 1.34 6.60
C ASP A 84 18.51 1.22 5.41
N LYS A 85 18.17 0.39 4.42
CA LYS A 85 18.95 0.20 3.18
C LYS A 85 19.02 1.48 2.35
N GLU A 86 18.01 2.33 2.41
CA GLU A 86 18.00 3.66 1.78
C GLU A 86 18.71 4.73 2.63
N GLY A 87 19.34 4.37 3.75
CA GLY A 87 20.03 5.30 4.64
C GLY A 87 19.10 6.18 5.47
N ARG A 88 17.81 5.86 5.52
CA ARG A 88 16.77 6.60 6.24
C ARG A 88 16.64 6.04 7.67
N ARG A 89 17.52 6.52 8.54
CA ARG A 89 17.63 6.09 9.95
C ARG A 89 17.23 7.18 10.93
N ALA A 90 17.02 6.79 12.19
CA ALA A 90 16.88 7.75 13.29
C ALA A 90 18.14 8.65 13.36
N GLN A 91 17.92 9.95 13.58
CA GLN A 91 18.99 10.94 13.61
C GLN A 91 19.21 11.45 15.03
N LEU A 92 20.48 11.63 15.42
CA LEU A 92 20.82 12.26 16.70
C LEU A 92 20.35 13.72 16.70
N ARG A 93 19.63 14.11 17.76
CA ARG A 93 19.25 15.51 17.96
C ARG A 93 20.45 16.31 18.45
N ARG A 94 20.60 17.53 17.93
CA ARG A 94 21.64 18.47 18.33
C ARG A 94 21.02 19.75 18.88
N ASN A 95 21.71 20.38 19.80
CA ASN A 95 21.42 21.74 20.26
C ASN A 95 21.79 22.77 19.18
N ARG A 96 21.41 24.03 19.38
CA ARG A 96 21.73 25.13 18.43
C ARG A 96 23.23 25.34 18.23
N ASP A 97 24.04 25.00 19.24
CA ASP A 97 25.50 25.06 19.21
C ASP A 97 26.16 23.83 18.54
N GLY A 98 25.38 22.87 18.06
CA GLY A 98 25.86 21.63 17.44
C GLY A 98 26.18 20.49 18.41
N SER A 99 26.13 20.72 19.73
CA SER A 99 26.36 19.67 20.73
C SER A 99 25.23 18.63 20.73
N LEU A 100 25.54 17.39 21.11
CA LEU A 100 24.52 16.33 21.17
C LEU A 100 23.51 16.62 22.28
N ARG A 101 22.23 16.57 21.94
CA ARG A 101 21.17 16.69 22.92
C ARG A 101 21.03 15.37 23.66
N THR A 102 21.09 15.41 24.98
CA THR A 102 20.93 14.25 25.86
C THR A 102 19.81 14.50 26.86
N ARG A 103 19.11 13.42 27.24
CA ARG A 103 18.20 13.42 28.39
C ARG A 103 18.79 12.61 29.54
N ALA A 104 18.66 13.10 30.77
CA ALA A 104 19.05 12.35 31.95
C ALA A 104 17.95 11.32 32.30
N VAL A 105 18.36 10.07 32.52
CA VAL A 105 17.52 9.01 33.07
C VAL A 105 18.28 8.41 34.26
N GLY A 106 17.93 8.85 35.47
CA GLY A 106 18.73 8.57 36.67
C GLY A 106 20.12 9.21 36.58
N CYS A 107 21.17 8.39 36.66
CA CYS A 107 22.56 8.83 36.53
C CYS A 107 23.14 8.70 35.11
N VAL A 108 22.32 8.31 34.11
CA VAL A 108 22.78 8.07 32.73
C VAL A 108 22.26 9.16 31.81
N ASN A 109 23.14 9.70 30.97
CA ASN A 109 22.78 10.61 29.88
C ASN A 109 22.54 9.81 28.60
N ILE A 110 21.31 9.81 28.11
CA ILE A 110 20.91 9.09 26.90
C ILE A 110 20.79 10.10 25.76
N PRO A 111 21.47 9.90 24.61
CA PRO A 111 21.28 10.73 23.44
C PRO A 111 19.82 10.75 22.99
N GLU A 112 19.30 11.94 22.71
CA GLU A 112 18.00 12.07 22.09
C GLU A 112 18.10 11.80 20.58
N VAL A 113 17.14 11.03 20.07
CA VAL A 113 17.01 10.74 18.65
C VAL A 113 15.70 11.30 18.11
N SER A 114 15.73 11.75 16.87
CA SER A 114 14.53 12.00 16.07
C SER A 114 14.27 10.73 15.26
N PRO A 115 13.27 9.92 15.63
CA PRO A 115 12.94 8.74 14.85
C PRO A 115 12.35 9.17 13.49
N MET A 116 12.52 8.31 12.48
CA MET A 116 11.78 8.45 11.24
C MET A 116 10.30 8.15 11.50
N ARG A 117 9.38 8.92 10.92
CA ARG A 117 7.95 8.66 11.07
C ARG A 117 7.62 7.32 10.42
N GLU A 118 6.78 6.51 11.06
CA GLU A 118 6.39 5.20 10.55
C GLU A 118 5.74 5.30 9.16
N ARG A 119 4.89 6.32 8.95
CA ARG A 119 4.27 6.62 7.66
C ARG A 119 5.31 6.81 6.56
N ASP A 120 6.36 7.57 6.81
CA ASP A 120 7.42 7.78 5.83
C ASP A 120 8.13 6.46 5.47
N GLN A 121 8.26 5.51 6.41
CA GLN A 121 8.88 4.21 6.15
C GLN A 121 7.97 3.31 5.30
N ILE A 122 6.67 3.32 5.61
CA ILE A 122 5.65 2.64 4.81
C ILE A 122 5.62 3.19 3.38
N ASP A 123 5.78 4.50 3.22
CA ASP A 123 5.82 5.15 1.91
C ASP A 123 7.02 4.69 1.07
N LEU A 124 8.20 4.53 1.68
CA LEU A 124 9.36 3.93 1.00
C LEU A 124 9.09 2.47 0.62
N ALA A 125 8.44 1.69 1.49
CA ALA A 125 8.07 0.33 1.15
C ALA A 125 7.08 0.28 -0.03
N PHE A 126 6.11 1.21 -0.09
CA PHE A 126 5.16 1.32 -1.20
C PHE A 126 5.84 1.59 -2.55
N LEU A 127 6.92 2.38 -2.58
CA LEU A 127 7.71 2.60 -3.80
C LEU A 127 8.35 1.31 -4.35
N ASN A 128 8.51 0.29 -3.50
CA ASN A 128 9.04 -1.01 -3.89
C ASN A 128 7.95 -2.01 -4.30
N PHE A 129 6.67 -1.62 -4.27
CA PHE A 129 5.58 -2.48 -4.75
C PHE A 129 5.65 -2.56 -6.27
N THR A 130 5.65 -3.78 -6.81
CA THR A 130 5.55 -3.99 -8.26
C THR A 130 4.18 -3.57 -8.77
N ASP A 131 4.12 -3.22 -10.04
CA ASP A 131 2.88 -2.99 -10.77
C ASP A 131 1.89 -4.16 -10.62
N LYS A 132 2.40 -5.39 -10.65
CA LYS A 132 1.62 -6.60 -10.43
C LYS A 132 1.01 -6.65 -9.02
N LEU A 133 1.81 -6.41 -7.97
CA LEU A 133 1.31 -6.42 -6.59
C LEU A 133 0.24 -5.33 -6.38
N LYS A 134 0.50 -4.11 -6.88
CA LYS A 134 -0.49 -3.02 -6.79
C LYS A 134 -1.79 -3.39 -7.49
N HIS A 135 -1.69 -4.02 -8.67
CA HIS A 135 -2.85 -4.50 -9.41
C HIS A 135 -3.62 -5.59 -8.65
N GLU A 136 -2.92 -6.60 -8.13
CA GLU A 136 -3.51 -7.70 -7.37
C GLU A 136 -4.18 -7.21 -6.08
N LEU A 137 -3.61 -6.21 -5.40
CA LEU A 137 -4.22 -5.59 -4.23
C LEU A 137 -5.53 -4.90 -4.57
N VAL A 138 -5.57 -4.11 -5.65
CA VAL A 138 -6.78 -3.40 -6.06
C VAL A 138 -7.86 -4.39 -6.51
N ASP A 139 -7.52 -5.38 -7.33
CA ASP A 139 -8.47 -6.36 -7.87
C ASP A 139 -8.92 -7.41 -6.82
N HIS A 140 -8.27 -7.48 -5.66
CA HIS A 140 -8.59 -8.49 -4.65
C HIS A 140 -10.05 -8.34 -4.15
N PRO A 141 -10.84 -9.42 -4.03
CA PRO A 141 -12.24 -9.35 -3.61
C PRO A 141 -12.46 -8.65 -2.25
N ASN A 142 -11.49 -8.75 -1.35
CA ASN A 142 -11.57 -8.07 -0.05
C ASN A 142 -11.38 -6.55 -0.15
N THR A 143 -10.71 -6.03 -1.18
CA THR A 143 -10.64 -4.57 -1.42
C THR A 143 -12.04 -4.02 -1.71
N ARG A 144 -12.81 -4.75 -2.51
CA ARG A 144 -14.22 -4.42 -2.81
C ARG A 144 -15.08 -4.32 -1.54
N PHE A 145 -14.85 -5.18 -0.55
CA PHE A 145 -15.53 -5.07 0.74
C PHE A 145 -15.29 -3.70 1.39
N PHE A 146 -14.04 -3.22 1.42
CA PHE A 146 -13.72 -1.91 2.01
C PHE A 146 -14.26 -0.73 1.20
N VAL A 147 -14.34 -0.86 -0.13
CA VAL A 147 -14.93 0.17 -1.00
C VAL A 147 -16.42 0.39 -0.69
N TYR A 148 -17.16 -0.68 -0.41
CA TYR A 148 -18.63 -0.61 -0.31
C TYR A 148 -19.20 -0.70 1.10
N ARG A 149 -18.41 -1.09 2.10
CA ARG A 149 -18.89 -1.18 3.50
C ARG A 149 -19.25 0.17 4.08
N THR A 150 -20.13 0.15 5.08
CA THR A 150 -20.39 1.28 5.98
C THR A 150 -19.62 1.07 7.29
N PRO A 151 -18.74 1.99 7.72
CA PRO A 151 -18.05 1.90 9.01
C PRO A 151 -19.00 2.05 10.20
N TYR A 152 -18.65 1.44 11.33
CA TYR A 152 -19.40 1.51 12.59
C TYR A 152 -18.64 2.29 13.67
N TRP A 153 -19.35 3.06 14.48
CA TRP A 153 -18.82 3.72 15.66
C TRP A 153 -19.79 3.58 16.82
N ARG A 154 -19.33 3.04 17.94
CA ARG A 154 -20.13 2.76 19.15
C ARG A 154 -21.39 1.95 18.84
N GLY A 155 -21.25 0.93 18.00
CA GLY A 155 -22.33 0.05 17.56
C GLY A 155 -23.31 0.67 16.56
N GLN A 156 -23.08 1.88 16.06
CA GLN A 156 -23.94 2.55 15.08
C GLN A 156 -23.24 2.71 13.73
N PRO A 157 -23.90 2.42 12.60
CA PRO A 157 -23.34 2.70 11.28
C PRO A 157 -23.27 4.21 11.06
N ILE A 158 -22.18 4.68 10.45
CA ILE A 158 -22.04 6.06 9.98
C ILE A 158 -22.05 6.03 8.46
N GLU A 159 -23.20 6.30 7.84
CA GLU A 159 -23.32 6.32 6.38
C GLU A 159 -22.74 7.59 5.77
N ASN A 160 -22.98 8.74 6.39
CA ASN A 160 -22.55 10.04 5.91
C ASN A 160 -21.99 10.90 7.05
N ASP A 161 -21.02 11.76 6.75
CA ASP A 161 -20.55 12.80 7.66
C ASP A 161 -21.46 14.05 7.65
N ALA A 162 -21.13 15.06 8.45
CA ALA A 162 -21.85 16.34 8.50
C ALA A 162 -21.84 17.13 7.18
N THR A 163 -20.93 16.82 6.27
CA THR A 163 -20.82 17.45 4.95
C THR A 163 -21.56 16.68 3.86
N GLY A 164 -22.17 15.53 4.22
CA GLY A 164 -22.87 14.66 3.29
C GLY A 164 -21.94 13.72 2.51
N GLN A 165 -20.68 13.57 2.91
CA GLN A 165 -19.78 12.60 2.30
C GLN A 165 -20.15 11.20 2.77
N ARG A 166 -20.35 10.29 1.82
CA ARG A 166 -20.55 8.88 2.12
C ARG A 166 -19.26 8.28 2.69
N LEU A 167 -19.34 7.67 3.86
CA LEU A 167 -18.23 6.93 4.44
C LEU A 167 -18.10 5.54 3.84
N ASN A 168 -16.85 5.10 3.73
CA ASN A 168 -16.47 3.73 3.45
C ASN A 168 -15.09 3.43 4.09
N GLY A 169 -14.48 2.29 3.76
CA GLY A 169 -13.17 1.94 4.27
C GLY A 169 -13.18 1.66 5.77
N VAL A 170 -12.24 2.22 6.52
CA VAL A 170 -12.07 1.92 7.95
C VAL A 170 -11.94 3.19 8.79
N LEU A 171 -12.80 3.31 9.81
CA LEU A 171 -12.78 4.40 10.78
C LEU A 171 -11.59 4.28 11.71
N ASN A 172 -10.88 5.37 11.97
CA ASN A 172 -9.86 5.43 13.01
C ASN A 172 -10.51 5.70 14.38
N VAL A 173 -10.95 4.63 15.04
CA VAL A 173 -11.72 4.72 16.30
C VAL A 173 -10.96 5.47 17.40
N GLY A 174 -9.62 5.45 17.39
CA GLY A 174 -8.82 6.16 18.40
C GLY A 174 -8.75 7.68 18.21
N TYR A 175 -9.11 8.17 17.01
CA TYR A 175 -9.05 9.59 16.65
C TYR A 175 -10.43 10.19 16.37
N THR A 176 -11.45 9.37 16.11
CA THR A 176 -12.84 9.83 15.94
C THR A 176 -13.46 10.16 17.29
N LEU A 177 -13.73 11.44 17.51
CA LEU A 177 -14.40 11.96 18.71
C LEU A 177 -15.91 12.17 18.52
N ASP A 178 -16.34 12.36 17.28
CA ASP A 178 -17.72 12.67 16.88
C ASP A 178 -18.07 11.90 15.60
N ALA A 179 -19.26 11.28 15.56
CA ALA A 179 -19.78 10.60 14.37
C ALA A 179 -20.00 11.54 13.19
N ALA A 180 -20.32 12.81 13.48
CA ALA A 180 -20.55 13.83 12.45
C ALA A 180 -19.25 14.31 11.79
N LEU A 181 -18.10 14.13 12.46
CA LEU A 181 -16.77 14.51 11.98
C LEU A 181 -15.79 13.34 12.12
N PRO A 182 -16.02 12.24 11.38
CA PRO A 182 -15.23 11.03 11.52
C PRO A 182 -13.81 11.23 11.00
N ILE A 183 -12.84 10.51 11.57
CA ILE A 183 -11.48 10.35 11.01
C ILE A 183 -11.38 8.93 10.47
N TRP A 184 -11.22 8.75 9.16
CA TRP A 184 -11.20 7.43 8.53
C TRP A 184 -10.21 7.35 7.35
N ALA A 185 -9.94 6.13 6.89
CA ALA A 185 -9.23 5.86 5.65
C ALA A 185 -10.22 5.36 4.58
N PRO A 186 -10.66 6.23 3.65
CA PRO A 186 -11.54 5.85 2.54
C PRO A 186 -10.80 5.08 1.45
N ILE A 187 -11.57 4.42 0.60
CA ILE A 187 -11.14 4.04 -0.76
C ILE A 187 -12.04 4.78 -1.74
N ASP A 188 -11.51 5.51 -2.71
CA ASP A 188 -12.29 6.27 -3.67
C ASP A 188 -13.11 5.33 -4.57
N THR A 189 -14.42 5.30 -4.32
CA THR A 189 -15.36 4.40 -5.01
C THR A 189 -15.44 4.71 -6.50
N ILE A 190 -15.43 5.98 -6.90
CA ILE A 190 -15.56 6.39 -8.30
C ILE A 190 -14.29 5.97 -9.06
N MET A 191 -13.13 6.21 -8.45
CA MET A 191 -11.84 5.80 -8.98
C MET A 191 -11.75 4.27 -9.10
N PHE A 192 -12.20 3.54 -8.08
CA PHE A 192 -12.22 2.08 -8.05
C PHE A 192 -13.12 1.48 -9.15
N GLU A 193 -14.33 2.01 -9.33
CA GLU A 193 -15.27 1.55 -10.36
C GLU A 193 -14.73 1.82 -11.76
N LYS A 194 -14.21 3.03 -12.02
CA LYS A 194 -13.58 3.38 -13.29
C LYS A 194 -12.40 2.46 -13.64
N TYR A 195 -11.56 2.17 -12.65
CA TYR A 195 -10.42 1.26 -12.80
C TYR A 195 -10.87 -0.17 -13.10
N SER A 196 -11.95 -0.62 -12.48
CA SER A 196 -12.51 -1.96 -12.65
C SER A 196 -13.17 -2.15 -14.03
N GLU A 197 -13.75 -1.10 -14.61
CA GLU A 197 -14.58 -1.20 -15.82
C GLU A 197 -13.90 -0.81 -17.13
N VAL A 198 -13.03 0.21 -17.14
CA VAL A 198 -12.63 0.88 -18.40
C VAL A 198 -11.12 1.04 -18.53
N ALA A 199 -10.47 1.70 -17.57
CA ALA A 199 -9.10 2.19 -17.71
C ALA A 199 -8.24 1.70 -16.54
N ARG A 200 -7.49 0.62 -16.79
CA ARG A 200 -6.47 0.10 -15.87
C ARG A 200 -5.16 0.88 -15.98
N ASP A 201 -5.24 2.20 -15.84
CA ASP A 201 -4.07 3.07 -15.90
C ASP A 201 -3.24 3.00 -14.60
N SER A 202 -1.93 3.29 -14.73
CA SER A 202 -0.97 3.13 -13.63
C SER A 202 -1.15 4.14 -12.51
N GLU A 203 -1.57 5.37 -12.82
CA GLU A 203 -1.77 6.42 -11.82
C GLU A 203 -2.95 6.07 -10.90
N THR A 204 -4.07 5.67 -11.50
CA THR A 204 -5.25 5.20 -10.80
C THR A 204 -4.94 3.96 -9.94
N ARG A 205 -4.22 2.98 -10.50
CA ARG A 205 -3.78 1.79 -9.76
C ARG A 205 -2.95 2.17 -8.54
N ASP A 206 -1.96 3.04 -8.72
CA ASP A 206 -1.04 3.43 -7.66
C ASP A 206 -1.77 4.20 -6.55
N ALA A 207 -2.69 5.11 -6.92
CA ALA A 207 -3.53 5.82 -5.96
C ALA A 207 -4.43 4.86 -5.16
N LEU A 208 -5.11 3.91 -5.81
CA LEU A 208 -5.96 2.93 -5.14
C LEU A 208 -5.16 1.97 -4.25
N ALA A 209 -4.02 1.45 -4.72
CA ALA A 209 -3.14 0.59 -3.92
C ALA A 209 -2.60 1.32 -2.68
N ARG A 210 -2.32 2.62 -2.81
CA ARG A 210 -1.94 3.47 -1.68
C ARG A 210 -3.07 3.61 -0.65
N GLN A 211 -4.30 3.85 -1.11
CA GLN A 211 -5.48 3.91 -0.22
C GLN A 211 -5.73 2.58 0.51
N VAL A 212 -5.53 1.44 -0.16
CA VAL A 212 -5.58 0.12 0.49
C VAL A 212 -4.53 0.01 1.60
N LEU A 213 -3.29 0.44 1.35
CA LEU A 213 -2.23 0.42 2.36
C LEU A 213 -2.52 1.35 3.55
N ASP A 214 -3.05 2.54 3.28
CA ASP A 214 -3.49 3.48 4.32
C ASP A 214 -4.64 2.92 5.16
N MET A 215 -5.59 2.22 4.52
CA MET A 215 -6.65 1.50 5.21
C MET A 215 -6.11 0.39 6.12
N LEU A 216 -5.17 -0.44 5.64
CA LEU A 216 -4.53 -1.48 6.45
C LEU A 216 -3.80 -0.88 7.66
N TYR A 217 -3.18 0.28 7.51
CA TYR A 217 -2.57 1.01 8.63
C TYR A 217 -3.59 1.42 9.70
N ILE A 218 -4.79 1.85 9.30
CA ILE A 218 -5.86 2.17 10.25
C ILE A 218 -6.42 0.91 10.90
N VAL A 219 -6.62 -0.19 10.16
CA VAL A 219 -6.99 -1.50 10.76
C VAL A 219 -6.00 -1.90 11.83
N ARG A 220 -4.70 -1.72 11.55
CA ARG A 220 -3.62 -1.95 12.50
C ARG A 220 -3.72 -1.09 13.75
N ASN A 221 -3.84 0.22 13.58
CA ASN A 221 -3.97 1.12 14.73
C ASN A 221 -5.20 0.75 15.55
N ASN A 222 -6.25 0.29 14.89
CA ASN A 222 -7.41 -0.18 15.60
C ASN A 222 -7.22 -1.49 16.35
N ALA A 223 -6.41 -2.40 15.85
CA ALA A 223 -6.14 -3.69 16.50
C ALA A 223 -5.22 -3.55 17.72
N PHE A 224 -4.24 -2.63 17.70
CA PHE A 224 -3.25 -2.50 18.78
C PHE A 224 -3.63 -1.56 19.92
N HIS A 225 -4.53 -0.60 19.71
CA HIS A 225 -4.91 0.34 20.75
C HIS A 225 -6.11 -0.19 21.55
N GLY A 226 -5.83 -0.82 22.69
CA GLY A 226 -6.82 -1.33 23.65
C GLY A 226 -7.68 -0.21 24.25
N GLY A 227 -8.95 -0.53 24.53
CA GLY A 227 -9.97 0.44 24.98
C GLY A 227 -11.19 0.54 24.07
N LYS A 228 -11.23 -0.26 23.00
CA LYS A 228 -12.34 -0.29 22.04
C LYS A 228 -13.36 -1.31 22.47
N ARG A 229 -14.64 -0.97 22.34
CA ARG A 229 -15.70 -1.94 22.57
C ARG A 229 -15.67 -2.96 21.43
N ALA A 230 -16.10 -4.18 21.71
CA ALA A 230 -16.12 -5.26 20.71
C ALA A 230 -17.06 -4.96 19.52
N ASP A 231 -17.92 -3.94 19.63
CA ASP A 231 -18.87 -3.47 18.62
C ASP A 231 -18.38 -2.25 17.82
N ASP A 232 -17.15 -1.76 18.04
CA ASP A 232 -16.53 -0.69 17.25
C ASP A 232 -15.87 -1.22 15.96
N ALA A 233 -15.72 -0.38 14.93
CA ALA A 233 -15.23 -0.57 13.54
C ALA A 233 -14.05 -1.54 13.22
N ASN A 234 -13.49 -2.25 14.19
CA ASN A 234 -12.64 -3.43 14.04
C ASN A 234 -13.43 -4.70 14.39
N ASP A 235 -14.60 -4.85 13.78
CA ASP A 235 -15.33 -6.11 13.83
C ASP A 235 -14.43 -7.24 13.26
N ARG A 236 -14.75 -8.47 13.66
CA ARG A 236 -14.02 -9.66 13.20
C ARG A 236 -13.92 -9.71 11.67
N GLU A 237 -14.96 -9.26 10.97
CA GLU A 237 -15.03 -9.23 9.52
C GLU A 237 -13.96 -8.31 8.89
N VAL A 238 -13.76 -7.09 9.41
CA VAL A 238 -12.70 -6.18 8.96
C VAL A 238 -11.33 -6.85 9.02
N LEU A 239 -11.03 -7.57 10.10
CA LEU A 239 -9.77 -8.30 10.24
C LEU A 239 -9.68 -9.47 9.27
N GLU A 240 -10.76 -10.23 9.07
CA GLU A 240 -10.84 -11.33 8.10
C GLU A 240 -10.62 -10.85 6.67
N LYS A 241 -11.13 -9.66 6.33
CA LYS A 241 -10.97 -9.06 5.00
C LYS A 241 -9.61 -8.40 4.81
N ALA A 242 -9.07 -7.77 5.85
CA ALA A 242 -7.77 -7.10 5.79
C ALA A 242 -6.59 -8.07 5.78
N LEU A 243 -6.70 -9.21 6.47
CA LEU A 243 -5.62 -10.18 6.64
C LEU A 243 -5.06 -10.69 5.28
N PRO A 244 -5.85 -11.15 4.31
CA PRO A 244 -5.33 -11.61 3.02
C PRO A 244 -4.60 -10.52 2.23
N LEU A 245 -5.06 -9.25 2.32
CA LEU A 245 -4.42 -8.12 1.65
C LEU A 245 -3.03 -7.86 2.24
N LEU A 246 -2.92 -7.86 3.57
CA LEU A 246 -1.64 -7.68 4.25
C LEU A 246 -0.69 -8.86 4.01
N ALA A 247 -1.21 -10.09 4.02
CA ALA A 247 -0.43 -11.28 3.70
C ALA A 247 0.14 -11.23 2.28
N MET A 248 -0.65 -10.79 1.30
CA MET A 248 -0.20 -10.58 -0.08
C MET A 248 0.97 -9.60 -0.16
N ILE A 249 0.89 -8.46 0.54
CA ILE A 249 1.99 -7.48 0.61
C ILE A 249 3.25 -8.13 1.18
N VAL A 250 3.14 -8.76 2.36
CA VAL A 250 4.30 -9.34 3.05
C VAL A 250 4.95 -10.42 2.19
N CYS A 251 4.18 -11.35 1.65
CA CYS A 251 4.71 -12.46 0.86
C CYS A 251 5.40 -11.98 -0.43
N ALA A 252 4.99 -10.85 -1.01
CA ALA A 252 5.65 -10.29 -2.18
C ALA A 252 7.10 -9.81 -1.92
N PHE A 253 7.48 -9.58 -0.66
CA PHE A 253 8.83 -9.18 -0.26
C PHE A 253 9.72 -10.34 0.18
N LEU A 254 9.20 -11.54 0.34
CA LEU A 254 9.98 -12.69 0.83
C LEU A 254 10.41 -13.58 -0.33
N ARG A 255 11.65 -14.08 -0.27
CA ARG A 255 12.09 -15.15 -1.19
C ARG A 255 11.42 -16.46 -0.78
N THR A 256 10.66 -17.04 -1.71
CA THR A 256 10.14 -18.41 -1.64
C THR A 256 11.24 -19.43 -1.87
#